data_AF-A0A918UMX3-F1
#
_entry.id   AF-A0A918UMX3-F1
#
_cell.length_a   1.000
_cell.length_b   1.000
_cell.length_c   1.000
_cell.angle_alpha   90.00
_cell.angle_beta   90.00
_cell.angle_gamma   90.00
#
_symmetry.space_group_name_H-M   'P 1'
#
loop_
_entity.id
_entity.type
_entity.pdbx_description
1 polymer ?
#
loop_
_entity_poly.entity_id
_entity_poly.type
_entity_poly.pdbx_seq_one_letter_code
_entity_poly.pdbx_strand_id
1 'polypeptide(L)'
;MCAALASAAETVEGQPGCPCRACVVPGTVAWDSCEDPCAGDGAGQLSVSVIRAYAATLDGFPAEARTVFGVRGCVPPPFTAVEIAVTLLRCTPGFDERGCPPSCDDLALAARRLHVDMVTVTNALLCCLPGTAPSLRRGRRFSLGASRTVGPDGGCVGLEQRATVALGGCICRPDEGTS
;
A
#
# COMPACT_ATOMS: atom_id res chain seq x y z
N MET A 1 7.97 -5.67 2.27
CA MET A 1 7.91 -4.24 2.66
C MET A 1 8.69 -3.96 3.92
N CYS A 2 8.36 -4.52 5.09
CA CYS A 2 9.16 -4.27 6.31
C CYS A 2 10.66 -4.57 6.13
N ALA A 3 11.01 -5.69 5.48
CA ALA A 3 12.41 -6.01 5.20
C ALA A 3 13.13 -4.93 4.36
N ALA A 4 12.43 -4.30 3.41
CA ALA A 4 12.99 -3.22 2.60
C ALA A 4 13.18 -1.93 3.43
N LEU A 5 12.22 -1.60 4.31
CA LEU A 5 12.34 -0.46 5.22
C LEU A 5 13.45 -0.66 6.25
N ALA A 6 13.62 -1.88 6.77
CA ALA A 6 14.74 -2.22 7.65
C ALA A 6 16.10 -2.04 6.93
N SER A 7 16.22 -2.55 5.70
CA SER A 7 17.43 -2.35 4.89
C SER A 7 17.69 -0.88 4.56
N ALA A 8 16.65 -0.08 4.32
CA ALA A 8 16.79 1.36 4.13
C ALA A 8 17.33 2.05 5.39
N ALA A 9 16.86 1.66 6.58
CA ALA A 9 17.37 2.18 7.85
C ALA A 9 18.86 1.84 8.10
N GLU A 10 19.32 0.69 7.63
CA GLU A 10 20.73 0.28 7.73
C GLU A 10 21.65 1.04 6.75
N THR A 11 21.10 1.49 5.62
CA THR A 11 21.89 2.07 4.50
C THR A 11 21.78 3.58 4.39
N VAL A 12 20.74 4.18 4.97
CA VAL A 12 20.45 5.61 4.91
C VAL A 12 20.42 6.17 6.32
N GLU A 13 21.44 6.95 6.67
CA GLU A 13 21.56 7.56 7.99
C GLU A 13 20.30 8.36 8.36
N GLY A 14 19.78 8.14 9.56
CA GLY A 14 18.59 8.81 10.08
C GLY A 14 17.25 8.37 9.46
N GLN A 15 17.25 7.33 8.62
CA GLN A 15 16.03 6.74 8.07
C GLN A 15 15.39 5.78 9.09
N PRO A 16 14.10 5.95 9.42
CA PRO A 16 13.41 5.02 10.31
C PRO A 16 13.15 3.66 9.64
N GLY A 17 13.19 2.59 10.44
CA GLY A 17 12.94 1.22 9.98
C GLY A 17 11.46 0.93 9.70
N CYS A 18 11.10 -0.35 9.62
CA CYS A 18 9.68 -0.71 9.52
C CYS A 18 8.93 -0.24 10.78
N PRO A 19 7.78 0.44 10.64
CA PRO A 19 6.97 0.75 11.80
C PRO A 19 6.50 -0.51 12.52
N CYS A 20 6.43 -0.45 13.85
CA CYS A 20 5.93 -1.57 14.65
C CYS A 20 4.48 -1.93 14.32
N ARG A 21 3.66 -0.92 14.02
CA ARG A 21 2.28 -1.13 13.56
C ARG A 21 2.29 -1.40 12.06
N ALA A 22 2.39 -2.68 11.70
CA ALA A 22 2.31 -3.16 10.32
C ALA A 22 1.13 -4.13 10.15
N CYS A 23 0.02 -3.70 9.54
CA CYS A 23 -1.18 -4.54 9.44
C CYS A 23 -1.96 -4.37 8.13
N VAL A 24 -2.78 -5.36 7.80
CA VAL A 24 -3.82 -5.23 6.77
C VAL A 24 -5.07 -4.68 7.45
N VAL A 25 -5.68 -3.64 6.89
CA VAL A 25 -6.85 -2.97 7.48
C VAL A 25 -8.06 -2.94 6.52
N PRO A 26 -9.29 -2.91 7.06
CA PRO A 26 -10.47 -2.71 6.23
C PRO A 26 -10.59 -1.22 5.84
N GLY A 27 -10.41 -0.91 4.56
CA GLY A 27 -10.66 0.44 4.02
C GLY A 27 -9.64 1.50 4.42
N THR A 28 -10.10 2.74 4.61
CA THR A 28 -9.23 3.88 4.95
C THR A 28 -8.67 3.77 6.35
N VAL A 29 -7.39 4.08 6.48
CA VAL A 29 -6.63 3.99 7.72
C VAL A 29 -6.91 5.23 8.56
N ALA A 30 -7.10 5.08 9.87
CA ALA A 30 -7.13 6.19 10.81
C ALA A 30 -5.70 6.66 11.15
N TRP A 31 -5.50 7.98 11.26
CA TRP A 31 -4.19 8.64 11.41
C TRP A 31 -3.92 9.11 12.84
N ASP A 32 -4.71 8.60 13.75
CA ASP A 32 -4.82 8.98 15.15
C ASP A 32 -3.66 8.49 16.03
N SER A 33 -2.71 7.70 15.51
CA SER A 33 -1.59 7.18 16.31
C SER A 33 -0.32 6.82 15.50
N CYS A 34 0.30 7.76 14.78
CA CYS A 34 1.69 7.53 14.34
C CYS A 34 2.70 7.64 15.49
N GLU A 35 2.31 8.25 16.62
CA GLU A 35 3.02 8.23 17.88
C GLU A 35 2.75 6.91 18.64
N ASP A 36 3.77 6.07 18.74
CA ASP A 36 3.91 4.90 19.62
C ASP A 36 2.91 3.73 19.46
N PRO A 37 3.40 2.47 19.54
CA PRO A 37 3.75 1.89 20.84
C PRO A 37 5.20 1.36 20.97
N CYS A 38 6.08 1.71 20.03
CA CYS A 38 7.50 1.40 20.11
C CYS A 38 8.34 2.68 20.27
N ALA A 39 8.84 2.93 21.49
CA ALA A 39 9.79 4.00 21.74
C ALA A 39 11.03 3.85 20.83
N GLY A 40 11.40 4.89 20.09
CA GLY A 40 12.61 4.95 19.25
C GLY A 40 12.38 5.07 17.73
N ASP A 41 13.34 4.62 16.92
CA ASP A 41 13.41 4.79 15.46
C ASP A 41 12.33 4.02 14.64
N GLY A 42 11.39 3.37 15.34
CA GLY A 42 10.31 2.54 14.78
C GLY A 42 8.92 3.16 14.82
N ALA A 43 8.80 4.45 15.16
CA ALA A 43 7.53 5.17 15.18
C ALA A 43 6.87 5.24 13.79
N GLY A 44 5.54 5.27 13.79
CA GLY A 44 4.71 5.32 12.59
C GLY A 44 3.78 4.12 12.41
N GLN A 45 3.17 4.04 11.22
CA GLN A 45 2.21 3.01 10.88
C GLN A 45 2.34 2.62 9.41
N LEU A 46 2.50 1.32 9.16
CA LEU A 46 2.41 0.71 7.85
C LEU A 46 1.10 -0.05 7.75
N SER A 47 0.34 0.23 6.71
CA SER A 47 -0.95 -0.42 6.50
C SER A 47 -1.17 -0.76 5.04
N VAL A 48 -1.89 -1.86 4.81
CA VAL A 48 -2.36 -2.26 3.49
C VAL A 48 -3.86 -2.39 3.55
N SER A 49 -4.57 -1.69 2.66
CA SER A 49 -6.02 -1.78 2.57
C SER A 49 -6.45 -2.17 1.17
N VAL A 50 -7.56 -2.91 1.09
CA VAL A 50 -8.24 -3.15 -0.18
C VAL A 50 -9.16 -1.97 -0.43
N ILE A 51 -8.95 -1.27 -1.54
CA ILE A 51 -9.76 -0.13 -1.95
C ILE A 51 -11.02 -0.61 -2.66
N ARG A 52 -10.84 -1.54 -3.60
CA ARG A 52 -11.94 -2.15 -4.35
C ARG A 52 -11.48 -3.41 -5.07
N ALA A 53 -12.44 -4.26 -5.42
CA ALA A 53 -12.27 -5.38 -6.34
C ALA A 53 -13.22 -5.22 -7.52
N TYR A 54 -12.76 -5.50 -8.73
CA TYR A 54 -13.54 -5.33 -9.95
C TYR A 54 -13.13 -6.35 -11.02
N ALA A 55 -14.03 -6.61 -11.98
CA ALA A 55 -13.75 -7.50 -13.09
C ALA A 55 -12.75 -6.86 -14.07
N ALA A 56 -11.79 -7.63 -14.56
CA ALA A 56 -10.82 -7.18 -15.56
C ALA A 56 -10.60 -8.23 -16.65
N THR A 57 -10.14 -7.78 -17.82
CA THR A 57 -9.67 -8.65 -18.90
C THR A 57 -8.15 -8.66 -18.93
N LEU A 58 -7.54 -9.68 -19.56
CA LEU A 58 -6.08 -9.75 -19.68
C LEU A 58 -5.50 -8.61 -20.49
N ASP A 59 -6.16 -8.27 -21.60
CA ASP A 59 -5.66 -7.26 -22.54
C ASP A 59 -5.97 -5.83 -22.08
N GLY A 60 -6.96 -5.67 -21.19
CA GLY A 60 -7.37 -4.38 -20.64
C GLY A 60 -6.82 -4.07 -19.24
N PHE A 61 -6.12 -5.01 -18.60
CA PHE A 61 -5.60 -4.81 -17.24
C PHE A 61 -4.65 -3.58 -17.19
N PRO A 62 -4.81 -2.65 -16.22
CA PRO A 62 -5.63 -2.74 -15.00
C PRO A 62 -7.02 -2.10 -15.10
N ALA A 63 -7.52 -1.74 -16.28
CA ALA A 63 -8.82 -1.11 -16.43
C ALA A 63 -9.98 -2.06 -16.06
N GLU A 64 -11.06 -1.48 -15.56
CA GLU A 64 -12.29 -2.20 -15.23
C GLU A 64 -13.02 -2.63 -16.51
N ALA A 65 -13.36 -3.92 -16.57
CA ALA A 65 -14.13 -4.48 -17.67
C ALA A 65 -15.58 -4.00 -17.57
N ARG A 66 -16.13 -3.53 -18.70
CA ARG A 66 -17.53 -3.10 -18.81
C ARG A 66 -18.45 -4.17 -19.41
N THR A 67 -18.01 -5.42 -19.38
CA THR A 67 -18.76 -6.54 -19.95
C THR A 67 -20.03 -6.78 -19.14
N VAL A 68 -21.16 -6.94 -19.84
CA VAL A 68 -22.44 -7.31 -19.21
C VAL A 68 -22.49 -8.83 -19.04
N PHE A 69 -22.65 -9.29 -17.82
CA PHE A 69 -22.89 -10.71 -17.51
C PHE A 69 -24.39 -11.02 -17.62
N GLY A 70 -24.78 -12.27 -17.91
CA GLY A 70 -26.19 -12.67 -17.99
C GLY A 70 -26.79 -12.72 -19.41
N VAL A 71 -26.07 -12.24 -20.43
CA VAL A 71 -26.42 -12.48 -21.84
C VAL A 71 -25.98 -13.89 -22.23
N ARG A 72 -26.81 -14.60 -23.03
CA ARG A 72 -26.64 -16.04 -23.39
C ARG A 72 -25.16 -16.45 -23.51
N GLY A 73 -24.74 -17.40 -22.68
CA GLY A 73 -23.36 -17.92 -22.64
C GLY A 73 -22.46 -17.23 -21.60
N CYS A 74 -22.96 -16.98 -20.38
CA CYS A 74 -22.20 -16.38 -19.27
C CYS A 74 -20.80 -16.98 -19.09
N VAL A 75 -19.80 -16.34 -19.66
CA VAL A 75 -18.40 -16.62 -19.33
C VAL A 75 -18.04 -15.71 -18.16
N PRO A 76 -17.74 -16.26 -16.96
CA PRO A 76 -17.28 -15.45 -15.84
C PRO A 76 -16.03 -14.66 -16.24
N PRO A 77 -15.82 -13.47 -15.65
CA PRO A 77 -14.64 -12.68 -15.98
C PRO A 77 -13.40 -13.52 -15.68
N PRO A 78 -12.44 -13.56 -16.62
CA PRO A 78 -11.31 -14.46 -16.46
C PRO A 78 -10.39 -14.02 -15.30
N PHE A 79 -10.47 -12.76 -14.85
CA PHE A 79 -9.67 -12.20 -13.77
C PHE A 79 -10.45 -11.20 -12.92
N THR A 80 -10.14 -11.20 -11.63
CA THR A 80 -10.55 -10.17 -10.68
C THR A 80 -9.35 -9.28 -10.39
N ALA A 81 -9.46 -7.99 -10.67
CA ALA A 81 -8.48 -7.01 -10.25
C ALA A 81 -8.81 -6.52 -8.84
N VAL A 82 -7.79 -6.44 -7.98
CA VAL A 82 -7.89 -5.86 -6.64
C VAL A 82 -6.97 -4.67 -6.55
N GLU A 83 -7.55 -3.50 -6.30
CA GLU A 83 -6.81 -2.28 -6.01
C GLU A 83 -6.51 -2.24 -4.51
N ILE A 84 -5.23 -2.19 -4.16
CA ILE A 84 -4.74 -2.03 -2.80
C ILE A 84 -4.09 -0.66 -2.63
N ALA A 85 -4.20 -0.11 -1.43
CA ALA A 85 -3.44 1.05 -1.00
C ALA A 85 -2.48 0.63 0.10
N VAL A 86 -1.19 0.85 -0.15
CA VAL A 86 -0.13 0.76 0.85
C VAL A 86 0.06 2.14 1.44
N THR A 87 -0.25 2.31 2.72
CA THR A 87 -0.09 3.59 3.43
C THR A 87 1.01 3.47 4.47
N LEU A 88 2.00 4.35 4.41
CA LEU A 88 3.07 4.46 5.41
C LEU A 88 3.03 5.86 6.01
N LEU A 89 2.73 5.94 7.30
CA LEU A 89 2.67 7.18 8.08
C LEU A 89 3.84 7.26 9.05
N ARG A 90 4.38 8.45 9.23
CA ARG A 90 5.44 8.81 10.18
C ARG A 90 5.01 10.05 10.95
N CYS A 91 5.63 10.29 12.10
CA CYS A 91 5.45 11.55 12.81
C CYS A 91 6.03 12.72 11.99
N THR A 92 5.30 13.83 11.96
CA THR A 92 5.80 15.09 11.40
C THR A 92 6.26 16.01 12.54
N PRO A 93 7.32 16.80 12.35
CA PRO A 93 7.64 17.87 13.28
C PRO A 93 6.44 18.80 13.47
N GLY A 94 6.09 19.06 14.73
CA GLY A 94 4.98 19.92 15.14
C GLY A 94 5.45 21.16 15.88
N PHE A 95 4.52 21.88 16.49
CA PHE A 95 4.84 22.99 17.38
C PHE A 95 5.56 22.49 18.64
N ASP A 96 6.54 23.23 19.13
CA ASP A 96 7.19 22.95 20.42
C ASP A 96 6.27 23.31 21.62
N GLU A 97 6.71 23.01 22.84
CA GLU A 97 5.96 23.32 24.07
C GLU A 97 5.68 24.82 24.27
N ARG A 98 6.42 25.68 23.56
CA ARG A 98 6.26 27.14 23.60
C ARG A 98 5.38 27.66 22.46
N GLY A 99 4.84 26.77 21.63
CA GLY A 99 4.05 27.12 20.46
C GLY A 99 4.89 27.67 19.29
N CYS A 100 6.20 27.44 19.27
CA CYS A 100 7.05 27.79 18.14
C CYS A 100 6.91 26.74 17.02
N PRO A 101 6.84 27.16 15.74
CA PRO A 101 6.80 26.22 14.61
C PRO A 101 8.12 25.45 14.46
N PRO A 102 8.12 24.29 13.78
CA PRO A 102 9.33 23.51 13.54
C PRO A 102 10.32 24.26 12.65
N SER A 103 11.60 23.95 12.80
CA SER A 103 12.65 24.58 11.99
C SER A 103 12.62 24.05 10.53
N CYS A 104 13.20 24.82 9.60
CA CYS A 104 13.37 24.35 8.22
C CYS A 104 14.21 23.07 8.14
N ASP A 105 15.18 22.89 9.05
CA ASP A 105 16.03 21.70 9.08
C ASP A 105 15.24 20.46 9.50
N ASP A 106 14.33 20.60 10.48
CA ASP A 106 13.43 19.52 10.89
C ASP A 106 12.49 19.12 9.75
N LEU A 107 11.93 20.10 9.04
CA LEU A 107 11.08 19.88 7.89
C LEU A 107 11.84 19.23 6.73
N ALA A 108 13.09 19.65 6.47
CA ALA A 108 13.94 19.06 5.45
C ALA A 108 14.29 17.60 5.78
N LEU A 109 14.56 17.29 7.05
CA LEU A 109 14.78 15.92 7.51
C LEU A 109 13.54 15.06 7.32
N ALA A 110 12.36 15.57 7.69
CA ALA A 110 11.08 14.87 7.48
C ALA A 110 10.79 14.62 5.99
N ALA A 111 11.03 15.62 5.13
CA ALA A 111 10.87 15.50 3.68
C ALA A 111 11.81 14.46 3.07
N ARG A 112 13.08 14.44 3.50
CA ARG A 112 14.05 13.42 3.10
C ARG A 112 13.58 12.02 3.48
N ARG A 113 13.14 11.83 4.74
CA ARG A 113 12.63 10.54 5.22
C ARG A 113 11.46 10.03 4.41
N LEU A 114 10.51 10.93 4.13
CA LEU A 114 9.34 10.63 3.30
C LEU A 114 9.76 10.21 1.87
N HIS A 115 10.70 10.93 1.26
CA HIS A 115 11.17 10.60 -0.09
C HIS A 115 11.85 9.23 -0.16
N VAL A 116 12.70 8.91 0.82
CA VAL A 116 13.33 7.60 0.93
C VAL A 116 12.29 6.50 1.14
N ASP A 117 11.29 6.73 1.99
CA ASP A 117 10.17 5.80 2.22
C ASP A 117 9.38 5.57 0.91
N MET A 118 9.09 6.60 0.11
CA MET A 118 8.39 6.48 -1.18
C MET A 118 9.14 5.59 -2.17
N VAL A 119 10.45 5.82 -2.33
CA VAL A 119 11.29 5.01 -3.21
C VAL A 119 11.40 3.57 -2.69
N THR A 120 11.54 3.41 -1.37
CA THR A 120 11.67 2.09 -0.73
C THR A 120 10.41 1.26 -0.89
N VAL A 121 9.23 1.84 -0.67
CA VAL A 121 7.94 1.16 -0.86
C VAL A 121 7.73 0.80 -2.32
N THR A 122 8.03 1.70 -3.25
CA THR A 122 7.90 1.46 -4.69
C THR A 122 8.79 0.28 -5.12
N ASN A 123 10.06 0.30 -4.73
CA ASN A 123 11.01 -0.78 -5.03
C ASN A 123 10.59 -2.10 -4.38
N ALA A 124 10.13 -2.08 -3.13
CA ALA A 124 9.66 -3.27 -2.44
C ALA A 124 8.46 -3.92 -3.17
N LEU A 125 7.53 -3.12 -3.71
CA LEU A 125 6.42 -3.65 -4.49
C LEU A 125 6.90 -4.22 -5.83
N LEU A 126 7.78 -3.51 -6.55
CA LEU A 126 8.34 -4.00 -7.81
C LEU A 126 9.09 -5.33 -7.65
N CYS A 127 9.89 -5.47 -6.59
CA CYS A 127 10.72 -6.64 -6.37
C CYS A 127 9.96 -7.81 -5.72
N CYS A 128 9.07 -7.53 -4.75
CA CYS A 128 8.47 -8.61 -3.95
C CYS A 128 7.11 -9.07 -4.47
N LEU A 129 6.29 -8.17 -5.04
CA LEU A 129 4.92 -8.50 -5.42
C LEU A 129 4.83 -9.63 -6.47
N PRO A 130 5.70 -9.73 -7.49
CA PRO A 130 5.71 -10.87 -8.42
C PRO A 130 5.82 -12.23 -7.72
N GLY A 131 6.64 -12.30 -6.66
CA GLY A 131 6.91 -13.53 -5.90
C GLY A 131 5.77 -13.99 -4.99
N THR A 132 4.73 -13.16 -4.81
CA THR A 132 3.60 -13.51 -3.92
C THR A 132 2.63 -14.53 -4.54
N ALA A 133 2.77 -14.87 -5.82
CA ALA A 133 1.97 -15.89 -6.49
C ALA A 133 2.84 -17.11 -6.89
N PRO A 134 3.26 -17.95 -5.92
CA PRO A 134 4.18 -19.06 -6.17
C PRO A 134 3.59 -20.12 -7.13
N SER A 135 2.25 -20.20 -7.23
CA SER A 135 1.55 -21.11 -8.14
C SER A 135 1.52 -20.64 -9.60
N LEU A 136 1.92 -19.39 -9.89
CA LEU A 136 1.93 -18.85 -11.25
C LEU A 136 3.34 -18.90 -11.84
N ARG A 137 3.53 -19.66 -12.93
CA ARG A 137 4.82 -19.76 -13.66
C ARG A 137 5.41 -18.40 -14.09
N ARG A 138 4.60 -17.35 -14.21
CA ARG A 138 5.01 -15.99 -14.62
C ARG A 138 4.89 -14.95 -13.50
N GLY A 139 4.66 -15.38 -12.26
CA GLY A 139 4.43 -14.49 -11.12
C GLY A 139 3.08 -13.76 -11.14
N ARG A 140 2.84 -12.97 -10.09
CA ARG A 140 1.65 -12.13 -9.96
C ARG A 140 1.69 -11.02 -11.01
N ARG A 141 0.61 -10.81 -11.76
CA ARG A 141 0.46 -9.62 -12.61
C ARG A 141 -0.04 -8.46 -11.77
N PHE A 142 0.57 -7.29 -11.95
CA PHE A 142 0.24 -6.10 -11.20
C PHE A 142 0.57 -4.84 -12.00
N SER A 143 -0.05 -3.73 -11.64
CA SER A 143 0.32 -2.40 -12.08
C SER A 143 0.48 -1.51 -10.86
N LEU A 144 1.50 -0.66 -10.86
CA LEU A 144 1.67 0.36 -9.83
C LEU A 144 0.99 1.65 -10.27
N GLY A 145 0.18 2.20 -9.39
CA GLY A 145 -0.34 3.56 -9.53
C GLY A 145 0.68 4.60 -9.10
N ALA A 146 0.30 5.87 -9.17
CA ALA A 146 1.11 6.94 -8.62
C ALA A 146 1.23 6.80 -7.08
N SER A 147 2.43 7.09 -6.58
CA SER A 147 2.63 7.36 -5.16
C SER A 147 2.16 8.79 -4.86
N ARG A 148 1.43 8.99 -3.77
CA ARG A 148 1.03 10.33 -3.31
C ARG A 148 1.47 10.56 -1.88
N THR A 149 1.94 11.77 -1.61
CA THR A 149 2.09 12.24 -0.23
C THR A 149 0.72 12.48 0.38
N VAL A 150 0.56 12.15 1.64
CA VAL A 150 -0.66 12.36 2.41
C VAL A 150 -0.32 13.07 3.72
N GLY A 151 -1.15 14.04 4.11
CA GLY A 151 -1.03 14.79 5.37
C GLY A 151 -0.54 16.21 5.20
N PRO A 152 -0.19 16.91 6.30
CA PRO A 152 -0.20 16.44 7.69
C PRO A 152 -1.60 16.40 8.31
N ASP A 153 -1.92 15.34 9.06
CA ASP A 153 -3.14 15.24 9.88
C ASP A 153 -2.84 14.45 11.15
N GLY A 154 -3.37 14.89 12.30
CA GLY A 154 -3.14 14.25 13.60
C GLY A 154 -1.66 14.14 14.02
N GLY A 155 -0.77 15.00 13.52
CA GLY A 155 0.68 14.88 13.75
C GLY A 155 1.38 13.85 12.86
N CYS A 156 0.68 13.33 11.86
CA CYS A 156 1.19 12.31 10.96
C CYS A 156 1.30 12.82 9.53
N VAL A 157 2.38 12.44 8.85
CA VAL A 157 2.61 12.66 7.43
C VAL A 157 3.12 11.37 6.81
N GLY A 158 2.81 11.14 5.54
CA GLY A 158 3.20 9.88 4.93
C GLY A 158 2.95 9.80 3.45
N LEU A 159 2.88 8.58 2.97
CA LEU A 159 2.61 8.26 1.57
C LEU A 159 1.50 7.21 1.45
N GLU A 160 0.77 7.29 0.36
CA GLU A 160 -0.10 6.23 -0.14
C GLU A 160 0.41 5.78 -1.51
N GLN A 161 0.79 4.51 -1.62
CA GLN A 161 1.16 3.86 -2.86
C GLN A 161 0.05 2.91 -3.29
N ARG A 162 -0.56 3.17 -4.45
CA ARG A 162 -1.58 2.28 -5.02
C ARG A 162 -0.95 1.19 -5.87
N ALA A 163 -1.51 0.00 -5.80
CA ALA A 163 -1.20 -1.09 -6.70
C ALA A 163 -2.48 -1.83 -7.07
N THR A 164 -2.62 -2.18 -8.35
CA THR A 164 -3.67 -3.09 -8.80
C THR A 164 -3.06 -4.45 -9.03
N VAL A 165 -3.68 -5.48 -8.47
CA VAL A 165 -3.19 -6.86 -8.53
C VAL A 165 -4.23 -7.71 -9.25
N ALA A 166 -3.79 -8.48 -10.25
CA ALA A 166 -4.66 -9.48 -10.86
C ALA A 166 -4.71 -10.74 -9.97
N LEU A 167 -5.88 -11.04 -9.46
CA LEU A 167 -6.21 -12.32 -8.87
C LEU A 167 -6.65 -13.28 -9.98
N GLY A 168 -6.33 -14.57 -9.84
CA GLY A 168 -6.84 -15.60 -10.74
C GLY A 168 -8.36 -15.62 -10.74
N GLY A 169 -8.96 -16.00 -11.87
CA GLY A 169 -10.42 -16.06 -12.00
C GLY A 169 -11.08 -16.93 -10.94
N CYS A 170 -12.23 -16.47 -10.43
CA CYS A 170 -13.11 -17.30 -9.63
C CYS A 170 -13.66 -18.41 -10.52
N ILE A 171 -13.36 -19.67 -10.19
CA ILE A 171 -14.07 -20.80 -10.78
C ILE A 171 -15.42 -20.85 -10.08
N CYS A 172 -16.48 -20.42 -10.76
CA CYS A 172 -17.83 -20.77 -10.34
C CYS A 172 -17.96 -22.28 -10.53
N ARG A 173 -17.93 -23.06 -9.44
CA ARG A 173 -18.35 -24.45 -9.50
C ARG A 173 -19.87 -24.46 -9.71
N PRO A 174 -20.38 -25.06 -10.80
CA PRO A 174 -21.81 -25.02 -11.12
C PRO A 174 -22.71 -25.85 -10.18
N ASP A 175 -22.21 -26.42 -9.09
CA ASP A 175 -22.85 -27.57 -8.42
C ASP A 175 -23.49 -27.29 -7.05
N GLU A 176 -23.54 -26.05 -6.54
CA GLU A 176 -24.18 -25.72 -5.25
C GLU A 176 -25.45 -24.86 -5.40
N GLY A 177 -26.25 -25.16 -6.43
CA GLY A 177 -27.54 -24.51 -6.68
C GLY A 177 -28.58 -25.49 -7.21
N THR A 178 -28.82 -26.58 -6.48
CA THR A 178 -29.99 -27.44 -6.67
C THR A 178 -30.87 -27.43 -5.44
N SER A 179 -31.92 -26.61 -5.50
CA SER A 179 -33.28 -26.94 -5.07
C SER A 179 -34.23 -25.84 -5.52
#